data_AF-A0A940ZP41-F1
#
_entry.id   AF-A0A940ZP41-F1
#
_cell.length_a   1.000
_cell.length_b   1.000
_cell.length_c   1.000
_cell.angle_alpha   90.00
_cell.angle_beta   90.00
_cell.angle_gamma   90.00
#
_symmetry.space_group_name_H-M   'P 1'
#
loop_
_entity.id
_entity.type
_entity.pdbx_description
1 polymer ?
#
loop_
_entity_poly.entity_id
_entity_poly.type
_entity_poly.pdbx_seq_one_letter_code
_entity_poly.pdbx_strand_id
1 'polypeptide(L)'
;MVRKREKELIHQPDILMQAYEWVTMYVRENTRQCVYGLAALGIIIAAVASWFIYANYQDRKIQYQLAQGIRAMDAYGQTRAQADIDKAEGIFQKIAGQAGGKPRYISKLYLANISMMRGKREEALKMYQEVSRNSSNDVLTRLANTAIKGIEKK
;
A
#
# COMPACT_ATOMS: atom_id res chain seq x y z
N MET A 1 38.02 -22.36 35.75
CA MET A 1 36.79 -21.58 35.42
C MET A 1 35.64 -22.42 34.85
N VAL A 2 35.83 -23.71 34.55
CA VAL A 2 34.79 -24.60 33.98
C VAL A 2 33.69 -24.97 34.99
N ARG A 3 34.05 -25.28 36.24
CA ARG A 3 33.09 -25.67 37.31
C ARG A 3 32.08 -24.59 37.74
N LYS A 4 32.30 -23.31 37.40
CA LYS A 4 31.34 -22.23 37.72
C LYS A 4 30.21 -22.14 36.68
N ARG A 5 30.52 -22.42 35.39
CA ARG A 5 29.52 -22.39 34.30
C ARG A 5 28.54 -23.56 34.35
N GLU A 6 28.96 -24.73 34.86
CA GLU A 6 28.06 -25.88 35.04
C GLU A 6 27.00 -25.64 36.12
N LYS A 7 27.32 -24.88 37.18
CA LYS A 7 26.36 -24.57 38.25
C LYS A 7 25.30 -23.55 37.83
N GLU A 8 25.63 -22.61 36.95
CA GLU A 8 24.66 -21.66 36.38
C GLU A 8 23.70 -22.33 35.40
N LEU A 9 24.17 -23.34 34.66
CA LEU A 9 23.33 -24.14 33.75
C LEU A 9 22.28 -24.97 34.50
N ILE A 10 22.58 -25.38 35.74
CA ILE A 10 21.69 -26.18 36.60
C ILE A 10 20.72 -25.29 37.42
N HIS A 11 20.95 -23.97 37.51
CA HIS A 11 20.07 -23.05 38.25
C HIS A 11 19.06 -22.30 37.37
N GLN A 12 19.32 -22.17 36.05
CA GLN A 12 18.32 -21.72 35.06
C GLN A 12 17.03 -22.56 34.98
N PRO A 13 17.01 -23.90 35.18
CA PRO A 13 15.77 -24.67 35.20
C PRO A 13 14.82 -24.21 36.30
N ASP A 14 15.30 -23.76 37.47
CA ASP A 14 14.42 -23.38 38.59
C ASP A 14 13.62 -22.10 38.30
N ILE A 15 14.22 -21.10 37.63
CA ILE A 15 13.52 -19.85 37.32
C ILE A 15 12.44 -20.10 36.26
N LEU A 16 12.74 -20.92 35.25
CA LEU A 16 11.77 -21.31 34.23
C LEU A 16 10.67 -22.21 34.81
N MET A 17 11.03 -23.12 35.72
CA MET A 17 10.07 -24.01 36.38
C MET A 17 9.17 -23.25 37.35
N GLN A 18 9.70 -22.32 38.16
CA GLN A 18 8.90 -21.46 39.03
C GLN A 18 7.99 -20.52 38.24
N ALA A 19 8.50 -19.94 37.15
CA ALA A 19 7.66 -19.14 36.27
C ALA A 19 6.53 -19.98 35.66
N TYR A 20 6.82 -21.22 35.25
CA TYR A 20 5.83 -22.15 34.72
C TYR A 20 4.78 -22.56 35.77
N GLU A 21 5.20 -22.90 36.99
CA GLU A 21 4.31 -23.23 38.10
C GLU A 21 3.41 -22.05 38.49
N TRP A 22 3.96 -20.84 38.53
CA TRP A 22 3.19 -19.63 38.83
C TRP A 22 2.17 -19.31 37.73
N VAL A 23 2.58 -19.40 36.47
CA VAL A 23 1.68 -19.19 35.32
C VAL A 23 0.58 -20.25 35.28
N THR A 24 0.91 -21.53 35.49
CA THR A 24 -0.07 -22.61 35.48
C THR A 24 -1.04 -22.53 36.65
N MET A 25 -0.58 -22.16 37.86
CA MET A 25 -1.49 -21.88 38.98
C MET A 25 -2.42 -20.70 38.69
N TYR A 26 -1.88 -19.59 38.18
CA TYR A 26 -2.69 -18.41 37.84
C TYR A 26 -3.73 -18.70 36.76
N VAL A 27 -3.36 -19.44 35.72
CA VAL A 27 -4.29 -19.88 34.65
C VAL A 27 -5.37 -20.79 35.22
N ARG A 28 -5.04 -21.66 36.18
CA ARG A 28 -6.00 -22.59 36.79
C ARG A 28 -6.98 -21.91 37.74
N GLU A 29 -6.53 -20.87 38.44
CA GLU A 29 -7.35 -20.08 39.35
C GLU A 29 -8.26 -19.09 38.59
N ASN A 30 -7.78 -18.55 37.46
CA ASN A 30 -8.49 -17.56 36.64
C ASN A 30 -8.87 -18.08 35.24
N THR A 31 -9.14 -19.38 35.08
CA THR A 31 -9.45 -20.04 33.79
C THR A 31 -10.47 -19.28 32.94
N ARG A 32 -11.57 -18.80 33.54
CA ARG A 32 -12.61 -18.05 32.80
C ARG A 32 -12.08 -16.73 32.25
N GLN A 33 -11.31 -15.96 33.02
CA GLN A 33 -10.73 -14.70 32.57
C GLN A 33 -9.63 -14.92 31.51
N CYS A 34 -8.81 -15.97 31.65
CA CYS A 34 -7.85 -16.39 30.63
C CYS A 34 -8.53 -16.77 29.31
N VAL A 35 -9.65 -17.50 29.37
CA VAL A 35 -10.43 -17.85 28.16
C VAL A 35 -11.02 -16.60 27.50
N TYR A 36 -11.58 -15.66 28.26
CA TYR A 36 -12.06 -14.39 27.70
C TYR A 36 -10.92 -13.55 27.10
N GLY A 37 -9.76 -13.52 27.75
CA GLY A 37 -8.57 -12.82 27.24
C GLY A 37 -8.06 -13.42 25.94
N LEU A 38 -7.98 -14.76 25.84
CA LEU A 38 -7.62 -15.46 24.62
C LEU A 38 -8.64 -15.26 23.51
N ALA A 39 -9.94 -15.30 23.83
CA ALA A 39 -10.99 -15.03 22.87
C ALA A 39 -10.91 -13.59 22.32
N ALA A 40 -10.72 -12.59 23.20
CA ALA A 40 -10.55 -11.20 22.79
C ALA A 40 -9.30 -11.02 21.90
N LEU A 41 -8.18 -11.65 22.26
CA LEU A 41 -6.96 -11.62 21.46
C LEU A 41 -7.16 -12.28 20.09
N GLY A 42 -7.90 -13.40 20.04
CA GLY A 42 -8.27 -14.05 18.79
C GLY A 42 -9.09 -13.15 17.86
N ILE A 43 -10.05 -12.39 18.40
CA ILE A 43 -10.85 -11.41 17.64
C ILE A 43 -9.95 -10.31 17.06
N ILE A 44 -9.02 -9.78 17.85
CA ILE A 44 -8.08 -8.74 17.40
C ILE A 44 -7.20 -9.26 16.27
N ILE A 45 -6.63 -10.47 16.41
CA ILE A 45 -5.81 -11.09 15.36
C ILE A 45 -6.64 -11.29 14.08
N ALA A 46 -7.86 -11.80 14.20
CA ALA A 46 -8.75 -11.99 13.06
C ALA A 46 -9.04 -10.67 12.34
N ALA A 47 -9.34 -9.60 13.09
CA ALA A 47 -9.58 -8.28 12.52
C ALA A 47 -8.35 -7.74 11.77
N VAL A 48 -7.16 -7.87 12.35
CA VAL A 48 -5.91 -7.44 11.70
C VAL A 48 -5.61 -8.27 10.45
N ALA A 49 -5.80 -9.59 10.51
CA ALA A 49 -5.62 -10.48 9.37
C ALA A 49 -6.59 -10.17 8.24
N SER A 50 -7.87 -9.95 8.55
CA SER A 50 -8.88 -9.54 7.58
C SER A 50 -8.52 -8.21 6.91
N TRP A 51 -8.08 -7.21 7.68
CA TRP A 51 -7.64 -5.93 7.12
C TRP A 51 -6.43 -6.10 6.19
N PHE A 52 -5.45 -6.90 6.59
CA PHE A 52 -4.25 -7.16 5.77
C PHE A 52 -4.58 -7.87 4.45
N ILE A 53 -5.43 -8.90 4.49
CA ILE A 53 -5.90 -9.62 3.29
C ILE A 53 -6.64 -8.66 2.36
N TYR A 54 -7.55 -7.85 2.91
CA TYR A 54 -8.31 -6.89 2.14
C TYR A 54 -7.42 -5.83 1.47
N ALA A 55 -6.46 -5.27 2.21
CA ALA A 55 -5.50 -4.31 1.68
C ALA A 55 -4.67 -4.90 0.54
N ASN A 56 -4.12 -6.11 0.72
CA ASN A 56 -3.32 -6.78 -0.30
C ASN A 56 -4.14 -7.14 -1.55
N TYR A 57 -5.42 -7.50 -1.39
CA TYR A 57 -6.30 -7.75 -2.53
C TYR A 57 -6.58 -6.48 -3.34
N GLN A 58 -6.83 -5.36 -2.65
CA GLN A 58 -7.03 -4.06 -3.31
C GLN A 58 -5.76 -3.62 -4.05
N ASP A 59 -4.57 -3.77 -3.45
CA ASP A 59 -3.31 -3.40 -4.09
C ASP A 59 -3.08 -4.19 -5.40
N ARG A 60 -3.31 -5.51 -5.38
CA ARG A 60 -3.21 -6.35 -6.59
C ARG A 60 -4.19 -5.91 -7.67
N LYS A 61 -5.42 -5.59 -7.28
CA LYS A 61 -6.45 -5.10 -8.20
C LYS A 61 -6.06 -3.77 -8.84
N ILE A 62 -5.54 -2.83 -8.04
CA ILE A 62 -5.07 -1.52 -8.54
C ILE A 62 -3.88 -1.68 -9.48
N GLN A 63 -2.91 -2.53 -9.14
CA GLN A 63 -1.76 -2.81 -10.02
C GLN A 63 -2.20 -3.42 -11.36
N TYR A 64 -3.15 -4.36 -11.31
CA TYR A 64 -3.72 -4.94 -12.52
C TYR A 64 -4.44 -3.90 -13.38
N GLN A 65 -5.25 -3.03 -12.76
CA GLN A 65 -5.91 -1.93 -13.46
C GLN A 65 -4.91 -0.94 -14.06
N LEU A 66 -3.84 -0.58 -13.34
CA LEU A 66 -2.77 0.27 -13.87
C LEU A 66 -2.16 -0.36 -15.12
N ALA A 67 -1.84 -1.65 -15.09
CA ALA A 67 -1.30 -2.36 -16.25
C ALA A 67 -2.28 -2.36 -17.44
N GLN A 68 -3.58 -2.53 -17.19
CA GLN A 68 -4.60 -2.43 -18.24
C GLN A 68 -4.70 -1.01 -18.84
N GLY A 69 -4.65 0.04 -18.00
CA GLY A 69 -4.68 1.43 -18.46
C GLY A 69 -3.46 1.77 -19.31
N ILE A 70 -2.27 1.31 -18.91
CA ILE A 70 -1.03 1.48 -19.67
C ILE A 70 -1.14 0.75 -21.02
N ARG A 71 -1.63 -0.49 -21.05
CA ARG A 71 -1.83 -1.22 -22.31
C ARG A 71 -2.81 -0.51 -23.25
N ALA A 72 -3.86 0.10 -22.72
CA ALA A 72 -4.80 0.88 -23.52
C ALA A 72 -4.14 2.15 -24.09
N MET A 73 -3.27 2.83 -23.33
CA MET A 73 -2.45 3.93 -23.84
C MET A 73 -1.48 3.50 -24.94
N ASP A 74 -0.83 2.35 -24.75
CA ASP A 74 0.09 1.80 -25.74
C ASP A 74 -0.65 1.44 -27.04
N ALA A 75 -1.84 0.84 -26.92
CA ALA A 75 -2.72 0.55 -28.05
C ALA A 75 -3.11 1.84 -28.79
N TYR A 76 -3.53 2.90 -28.08
CA TYR A 76 -3.79 4.20 -28.68
C TYR A 76 -2.56 4.77 -29.41
N GLY A 77 -1.35 4.58 -28.86
CA GLY A 77 -0.11 5.00 -29.51
C GLY A 77 0.10 4.35 -30.88
N GLN A 78 -0.37 3.11 -31.06
CA GLN A 78 -0.27 2.33 -32.29
C GLN A 78 -1.45 2.58 -33.25
N THR A 79 -2.68 2.61 -32.75
CA THR A 79 -3.91 2.63 -33.55
C THR A 79 -4.46 4.05 -33.76
N ARG A 80 -4.14 4.97 -32.85
CA ARG A 80 -4.78 6.29 -32.71
C ARG A 80 -6.31 6.24 -32.56
N ALA A 81 -6.87 5.10 -32.17
CA ALA A 81 -8.30 4.92 -32.02
C ALA A 81 -8.82 5.60 -30.75
N GLN A 82 -9.87 6.44 -30.87
CA GLN A 82 -10.41 7.16 -29.70
C GLN A 82 -10.94 6.23 -28.61
N ALA A 83 -11.48 5.07 -28.99
CA ALA A 83 -11.93 4.07 -28.03
C ALA A 83 -10.82 3.62 -27.06
N ASP A 84 -9.56 3.57 -27.51
CA ASP A 84 -8.43 3.12 -26.69
C ASP A 84 -8.04 4.19 -25.65
N ILE A 85 -8.02 5.47 -26.05
CA ILE A 85 -7.70 6.56 -25.11
C ILE A 85 -8.85 6.82 -24.13
N ASP A 86 -10.11 6.67 -24.55
CA ASP A 86 -11.28 6.77 -23.66
C ASP A 86 -11.28 5.64 -22.62
N LYS A 87 -10.92 4.42 -23.04
CA LYS A 87 -10.73 3.28 -22.14
C LYS A 87 -9.61 3.52 -21.14
N ALA A 88 -8.46 4.01 -21.60
CA ALA A 88 -7.34 4.36 -20.74
C ALA A 88 -7.73 5.42 -19.69
N GLU A 89 -8.39 6.49 -20.14
CA GLU A 89 -8.86 7.56 -19.28
C GLU A 89 -9.79 7.04 -18.18
N GLY A 90 -10.81 6.26 -18.55
CA GLY A 90 -11.76 5.71 -17.57
C GLY A 90 -11.08 4.83 -16.52
N ILE A 91 -10.08 4.03 -16.93
CA ILE A 91 -9.29 3.21 -16.00
C ILE A 91 -8.50 4.11 -15.04
N PHE A 92 -7.78 5.12 -15.54
CA PHE A 92 -6.97 5.99 -14.70
C PHE A 92 -7.81 6.90 -13.79
N GLN A 93 -8.97 7.38 -14.24
CA GLN A 93 -9.91 8.12 -13.39
C GLN A 93 -10.37 7.27 -12.21
N LYS A 94 -10.71 6.01 -12.45
CA LYS A 94 -11.10 5.07 -11.39
C LYS A 94 -9.99 4.87 -10.36
N ILE A 95 -8.75 4.66 -10.81
CA ILE A 95 -7.61 4.48 -9.91
C ILE A 95 -7.30 5.77 -9.14
N ALA A 96 -7.36 6.94 -9.78
CA ALA A 96 -7.11 8.23 -9.12
C ALA A 96 -8.13 8.58 -8.03
N GLY A 97 -9.35 8.02 -8.13
CA GLY A 97 -10.41 8.17 -7.12
C GLY A 97 -10.40 7.11 -6.02
N GLN A 98 -9.91 5.88 -6.30
CA GLN A 98 -9.96 4.75 -5.37
C GLN A 98 -8.64 4.49 -4.64
N ALA A 99 -7.51 4.76 -5.27
CA ALA A 99 -6.20 4.47 -4.71
C ALA A 99 -5.62 5.68 -3.94
N GLY A 100 -4.88 5.38 -2.88
CA GLY A 100 -3.99 6.34 -2.21
C GLY A 100 -2.55 6.25 -2.72
N GLY A 101 -1.71 7.21 -2.31
CA GLY A 101 -0.26 7.14 -2.53
C GLY A 101 0.18 7.03 -3.99
N LYS A 102 1.18 6.17 -4.24
CA LYS A 102 1.87 6.06 -5.53
C LYS A 102 0.95 5.73 -6.72
N PRO A 103 0.05 4.72 -6.66
CA PRO A 103 -0.85 4.42 -7.79
C PRO A 103 -1.71 5.59 -8.22
N ARG A 104 -2.24 6.35 -7.25
CA ARG A 104 -3.05 7.55 -7.51
C ARG A 104 -2.30 8.56 -8.37
N TYR A 105 -1.06 8.87 -7.99
CA TYR A 105 -0.26 9.88 -8.67
C TYR A 105 0.26 9.41 -10.03
N ILE A 106 0.54 8.11 -10.19
CA ILE A 106 0.82 7.54 -11.52
C ILE A 106 -0.39 7.74 -12.44
N SER A 107 -1.58 7.39 -11.98
CA SER A 107 -2.80 7.59 -12.78
C SER A 107 -3.05 9.06 -13.12
N LYS A 108 -2.79 9.99 -12.19
CA LYS A 108 -2.90 11.43 -12.46
C LYS A 108 -1.90 11.93 -13.52
N LEU A 109 -0.67 11.42 -13.54
CA LEU A 109 0.28 11.73 -14.63
C LEU A 109 -0.24 11.25 -15.99
N TYR A 110 -0.80 10.04 -16.06
CA TYR A 110 -1.39 9.55 -17.30
C TYR A 110 -2.62 10.35 -17.74
N LEU A 111 -3.50 10.73 -16.81
CA LEU A 111 -4.64 11.60 -17.10
C LEU A 111 -4.19 12.97 -17.60
N ALA A 112 -3.15 13.55 -16.99
CA ALA A 112 -2.57 14.80 -17.47
C ALA A 112 -2.03 14.68 -18.90
N ASN A 113 -1.35 13.57 -19.23
CA ASN A 113 -0.90 13.28 -20.59
C ASN A 113 -2.08 13.17 -21.57
N ILE A 114 -3.17 12.50 -21.18
CA ILE A 114 -4.41 12.40 -21.96
C ILE A 114 -5.02 13.78 -22.20
N SER A 115 -5.11 14.63 -21.17
CA SER A 115 -5.56 16.01 -21.31
C SER A 115 -4.67 16.82 -22.25
N MET A 116 -3.35 16.65 -22.20
CA MET A 116 -2.43 17.27 -23.16
C MET A 116 -2.70 16.82 -24.61
N MET A 117 -2.90 15.52 -24.83
CA MET A 117 -3.22 14.98 -26.15
C MET A 117 -4.55 15.50 -26.71
N ARG A 118 -5.50 15.83 -25.83
CA ARG A 118 -6.78 16.44 -26.18
C ARG A 118 -6.75 17.98 -26.23
N GLY A 119 -5.58 18.59 -26.12
CA GLY A 119 -5.42 20.05 -26.17
C GLY A 119 -5.86 20.80 -24.90
N LYS A 120 -6.26 20.09 -23.84
CA LYS A 120 -6.71 20.66 -22.56
C LYS A 120 -5.51 20.99 -21.67
N ARG A 121 -4.70 21.96 -22.09
CA ARG A 121 -3.42 22.30 -21.43
C ARG A 121 -3.58 22.72 -19.97
N GLU A 122 -4.57 23.56 -19.66
CA GLU A 122 -4.78 24.05 -18.29
C GLU A 122 -5.16 22.91 -17.33
N GLU A 123 -6.00 21.99 -17.79
CA GLU A 123 -6.42 20.83 -17.00
C GLU A 123 -5.22 19.90 -16.72
N ALA A 124 -4.41 19.65 -17.74
CA ALA A 124 -3.17 18.89 -17.59
C ALA A 124 -2.19 19.56 -16.61
N LEU A 125 -2.01 20.88 -16.72
CA LEU A 125 -1.12 21.64 -15.84
C LEU A 125 -1.54 21.50 -14.38
N LYS A 126 -2.83 21.62 -14.08
CA LYS A 126 -3.38 21.43 -12.72
C LYS A 126 -3.04 20.04 -12.18
N MET A 127 -3.21 18.99 -12.99
CA MET A 127 -2.89 17.62 -12.59
C MET A 127 -1.40 17.41 -12.36
N TYR A 128 -0.52 17.94 -13.23
CA TYR A 128 0.94 17.85 -13.00
C TYR A 128 1.36 18.60 -11.74
N GLN A 129 0.83 19.81 -11.50
CA GLN A 129 1.12 20.57 -10.29
C GLN A 129 0.67 19.83 -9.03
N GLU A 130 -0.48 19.16 -9.09
CA GLU A 130 -0.97 18.35 -7.98
C GLU A 130 -0.02 17.18 -7.68
N VAL A 131 0.46 16.47 -8.71
CA VAL A 131 1.44 15.40 -8.54
C VAL A 131 2.76 15.96 -7.98
N SER A 132 3.25 17.07 -8.51
CA SER A 132 4.50 17.70 -8.07
C SER A 132 4.48 18.09 -6.59
N ARG A 133 3.35 18.64 -6.12
CA ARG A 133 3.22 19.15 -4.74
C ARG A 133 2.91 18.06 -3.72
N ASN A 134 2.12 17.04 -4.11
CA ASN A 134 1.53 16.11 -3.15
C ASN A 134 2.09 14.68 -3.21
N SER A 135 2.89 14.35 -4.23
CA SER A 135 3.56 13.05 -4.31
C SER A 135 4.77 13.01 -3.38
N SER A 136 4.82 12.01 -2.50
CA SER A 136 6.03 11.68 -1.72
C SER A 136 7.09 10.92 -2.54
N ASN A 137 6.81 10.61 -3.81
CA ASN A 137 7.74 9.90 -4.69
C ASN A 137 8.51 10.88 -5.59
N ASP A 138 9.83 10.96 -5.39
CA ASP A 138 10.74 11.85 -6.12
C ASP A 138 10.69 11.70 -7.64
N VAL A 139 10.56 10.46 -8.15
CA VAL A 139 10.51 10.21 -9.59
C VAL A 139 9.24 10.82 -10.19
N LEU A 140 8.10 10.61 -9.54
CA LEU A 140 6.82 11.20 -9.99
C LEU A 140 6.87 12.73 -9.94
N THR A 141 7.46 13.30 -8.88
CA THR A 141 7.63 14.74 -8.74
C THR A 141 8.54 15.33 -9.82
N ARG A 142 9.66 14.66 -10.14
CA ARG A 142 10.57 15.08 -11.24
C ARG A 142 9.91 14.98 -12.61
N LEU A 143 9.13 13.92 -12.87
CA LEU A 143 8.38 13.77 -14.11
C LEU A 143 7.35 14.89 -14.27
N ALA A 144 6.57 15.15 -13.21
CA ALA A 144 5.60 16.25 -13.19
C ALA A 144 6.25 17.61 -13.43
N ASN A 145 7.36 17.91 -12.75
CA ASN A 145 8.07 19.17 -12.90
C ASN A 145 8.66 19.36 -14.31
N THR A 146 9.16 18.29 -14.91
CA THR A 146 9.63 18.32 -16.30
C THR A 146 8.47 18.64 -17.26
N ALA A 147 7.31 18.01 -17.05
CA ALA A 147 6.12 18.27 -17.85
C ALA A 147 5.61 19.71 -17.72
N ILE A 148 5.54 20.25 -16.49
CA ILE A 148 5.16 21.65 -16.21
C ILE A 148 6.07 22.62 -16.97
N LYS A 149 7.39 22.47 -16.83
CA LYS A 149 8.37 23.31 -17.55
C LYS A 149 8.21 23.21 -19.06
N GLY A 150 7.84 22.04 -19.59
CA GLY A 150 7.59 21.84 -21.01
C GLY A 150 6.35 22.56 -21.53
N ILE A 151 5.33 22.74 -20.67
CA ILE A 151 4.11 23.51 -20.98
C ILE A 151 4.39 25.01 -20.92
N GLU A 152 5.08 25.49 -19.88
CA GLU A 152 5.36 26.92 -19.69
C GLU A 152 6.26 27.52 -20.78
N LYS A 153 7.08 26.69 -21.43
CA LYS A 153 7.97 27.11 -22.53
C LYS A 153 7.29 27.18 -23.90
N LYS A 154 6.04 26.74 -24.04
CA LYS A 154 5.33 26.59 -25.32
C LYS A 154 4.09 27.47 -25.42
#